data_AF-A0A7J7YSK0-F1
#
_entry.id   AF-A0A7J7YSK0-F1
#
_cell.length_a   1.000
_cell.length_b   1.000
_cell.length_c   1.000
_cell.angle_alpha   90.00
_cell.angle_beta   90.00
_cell.angle_gamma   90.00
#
_symmetry.space_group_name_H-M   'P 1'
#
loop_
_entity.id
_entity.type
_entity.pdbx_description
1 polymer ?
#
loop_
_entity_poly.entity_id
_entity_poly.type
_entity_poly.pdbx_seq_one_letter_code
_entity_poly.pdbx_strand_id
1 'polypeptide(L)'
;MLLLLLLAPLFLRPPGAGGAQTPNATSEGCQIIHPPWEGGIRYRGLTRDQVKAINFLPVDYEIEYVCRGEREVVGPKVRKCLANGSWTDMDTPSRCVRICSKSYLILENGKVFLTGGDLPALDGARVDFRCDPDFHLVGGSRSVCSQGQWSTPKPHCQGEGNSCLSSCS
;
A
#
# COMPACT_ATOMS: atom_id res chain seq x y z
N MET A 1 -64.27 -46.24 -35.02
CA MET A 1 -64.44 -44.86 -35.52
C MET A 1 -64.39 -43.97 -34.28
N LEU A 2 -63.44 -43.05 -34.04
CA LEU A 2 -62.50 -42.34 -34.90
C LEU A 2 -61.32 -41.92 -33.98
N LEU A 3 -60.09 -42.26 -34.35
CA LEU A 3 -58.87 -41.91 -33.63
C LEU A 3 -58.48 -40.46 -34.01
N LEU A 4 -58.59 -39.51 -33.10
CA LEU A 4 -58.21 -38.11 -33.33
C LEU A 4 -56.68 -37.97 -33.22
N LEU A 5 -56.00 -37.96 -34.37
CA LEU A 5 -54.58 -37.63 -34.49
C LEU A 5 -54.42 -36.10 -34.35
N LEU A 6 -53.81 -35.65 -33.26
CA LEU A 6 -53.38 -34.27 -33.06
C LEU A 6 -52.11 -34.02 -33.89
N LEU A 7 -52.27 -33.38 -35.06
CA LEU A 7 -51.15 -32.86 -35.83
C LEU A 7 -50.72 -31.51 -35.22
N ALA A 8 -49.57 -31.49 -34.54
CA ALA A 8 -48.93 -30.26 -34.10
C ALA A 8 -48.37 -29.50 -35.33
N PRO A 9 -48.55 -28.17 -35.43
CA PRO A 9 -47.97 -27.40 -36.51
C PRO A 9 -46.45 -27.33 -36.34
N LEU A 10 -45.71 -27.85 -37.32
CA LEU A 10 -44.28 -27.63 -37.49
C LEU A 10 -44.05 -26.13 -37.78
N PHE A 11 -43.71 -25.36 -36.75
CA PHE A 11 -43.20 -24.00 -36.93
C PHE A 11 -41.79 -24.08 -37.55
N LEU A 12 -41.74 -23.84 -38.86
CA LEU A 12 -40.50 -23.60 -39.61
C LEU A 12 -39.81 -22.35 -39.04
N ARG A 13 -38.68 -22.55 -38.36
CA ARG A 13 -37.81 -21.49 -37.82
C ARG A 13 -37.00 -20.89 -38.98
N PRO A 14 -37.06 -19.57 -39.24
CA PRO A 14 -36.27 -18.96 -40.30
C PRO A 14 -34.77 -19.01 -39.97
N PRO A 15 -33.88 -19.18 -40.98
CA PRO A 15 -32.45 -19.08 -40.79
C PRO A 15 -32.04 -17.61 -40.87
N GLY A 16 -31.28 -17.15 -39.88
CA GLY A 16 -30.61 -15.85 -39.98
C GLY A 16 -30.97 -14.87 -38.87
N ALA A 17 -30.21 -14.94 -37.79
CA ALA A 17 -29.47 -13.79 -37.34
C ALA A 17 -28.23 -14.36 -36.66
N GLY A 18 -27.07 -14.20 -37.30
CA GLY A 18 -25.82 -14.29 -36.58
C GLY A 18 -25.92 -13.29 -35.45
N GLY A 19 -26.14 -13.80 -34.24
CA GLY A 19 -25.76 -13.10 -33.03
C GLY A 19 -24.24 -13.04 -33.07
N ALA A 20 -23.71 -12.09 -33.83
CA ALA A 20 -22.47 -11.45 -33.45
C ALA A 20 -22.70 -11.08 -31.99
N GLN A 21 -22.07 -11.85 -31.10
CA GLN A 21 -21.77 -11.32 -29.78
C GLN A 21 -20.96 -10.08 -30.09
N THR A 22 -21.65 -8.94 -30.07
CA THR A 22 -20.98 -7.67 -29.96
C THR A 22 -20.05 -7.84 -28.77
N PRO A 23 -18.72 -7.62 -28.91
CA PRO A 23 -17.94 -7.29 -27.74
C PRO A 23 -18.38 -5.87 -27.36
N ASN A 24 -19.59 -5.73 -26.83
CA ASN A 24 -20.08 -4.49 -26.27
C ASN A 24 -19.51 -4.37 -24.86
N ALA A 25 -18.19 -4.19 -24.82
CA ALA A 25 -17.46 -3.75 -23.66
C ALA A 25 -16.47 -2.70 -24.18
N THR A 26 -16.98 -1.54 -24.54
CA THR A 26 -16.16 -0.33 -24.50
C THR A 26 -15.70 -0.20 -23.05
N SER A 27 -14.44 -0.52 -22.80
CA SER A 27 -13.80 -0.29 -21.52
C SER A 27 -13.73 1.23 -21.31
N GLU A 28 -14.78 1.83 -20.75
CA GLU A 28 -14.87 3.29 -20.54
C GLU A 28 -13.94 3.80 -19.41
N GLY A 29 -12.99 2.97 -19.00
CA GLY A 29 -12.01 3.27 -17.96
C GLY A 29 -12.28 2.50 -16.68
N CYS A 30 -11.71 3.00 -15.57
CA CYS A 30 -11.75 2.32 -14.28
C CYS A 30 -12.71 3.03 -13.33
N GLN A 31 -13.49 2.25 -12.57
CA GLN A 31 -14.38 2.81 -11.56
C GLN A 31 -13.60 3.63 -10.51
N ILE A 32 -14.22 4.72 -10.03
CA ILE A 32 -13.66 5.52 -8.94
C ILE A 32 -13.44 4.67 -7.68
N ILE A 33 -12.29 4.86 -7.03
CA ILE A 33 -11.98 4.25 -5.74
C ILE A 33 -12.34 5.24 -4.63
N HIS A 34 -13.25 4.89 -3.73
CA HIS A 34 -13.55 5.77 -2.61
C HIS A 34 -12.37 5.82 -1.62
N PRO A 35 -12.03 7.02 -1.09
CA PRO A 35 -10.89 7.19 -0.21
C PRO A 35 -11.04 6.39 1.09
N PRO A 36 -9.94 5.81 1.63
CA PRO A 36 -9.98 5.10 2.91
C PRO A 36 -10.23 6.08 4.06
N TRP A 37 -10.90 5.62 5.13
CA TRP A 37 -11.23 6.46 6.31
C TRP A 37 -10.02 7.13 6.97
N GLU A 38 -8.87 6.45 6.99
CA GLU A 38 -7.61 6.97 7.56
C GLU A 38 -6.78 7.85 6.59
N GLY A 39 -7.30 8.11 5.39
CA GLY A 39 -6.58 8.82 4.34
C GLY A 39 -7.50 9.44 3.30
N GLY A 40 -6.96 9.54 2.10
CA GLY A 40 -7.57 10.18 0.95
C GLY A 40 -6.96 9.64 -0.35
N ILE A 41 -7.59 10.00 -1.45
CA ILE A 41 -7.07 9.74 -2.78
C ILE A 41 -7.01 11.08 -3.51
N ARG A 42 -5.84 11.37 -4.07
CA ARG A 42 -5.59 12.55 -4.88
C ARG A 42 -5.87 12.21 -6.34
N TYR A 43 -6.92 12.82 -6.87
CA TYR A 43 -7.29 12.78 -8.27
C TYR A 43 -6.62 13.95 -8.99
N ARG A 44 -5.56 13.67 -9.77
CA ARG A 44 -4.79 14.71 -10.46
C ARG A 44 -5.67 15.46 -11.46
N GLY A 45 -5.76 16.78 -11.30
CA GLY A 45 -6.51 17.64 -12.23
C GLY A 45 -8.03 17.60 -12.07
N LEU A 46 -8.57 16.98 -11.02
CA LEU A 46 -10.01 16.97 -10.72
C LEU A 46 -10.28 17.61 -9.36
N THR A 47 -11.34 18.42 -9.29
CA THR A 47 -11.88 18.93 -8.02
C THR A 47 -12.74 17.88 -7.32
N ARG A 48 -13.03 18.07 -6.03
CA ARG A 48 -13.90 17.16 -5.28
C ARG A 48 -15.29 17.02 -5.90
N ASP A 49 -15.83 18.10 -6.48
CA ASP A 49 -17.16 18.08 -7.07
C ASP A 49 -17.17 17.38 -8.42
N GLN A 50 -16.10 17.53 -9.22
CA GLN A 50 -15.92 16.77 -10.45
C GLN A 50 -15.79 15.26 -10.18
N VAL A 51 -15.04 14.88 -9.14
CA VAL A 51 -14.90 13.46 -8.72
C VAL A 51 -16.25 12.86 -8.32
N LYS A 52 -17.16 13.63 -7.70
CA LYS A 52 -18.51 13.17 -7.36
C LYS A 52 -19.44 13.03 -8.57
N ALA A 53 -19.15 13.74 -9.66
CA ALA A 53 -20.00 13.79 -10.85
C ALA A 53 -19.67 12.70 -11.88
N ILE A 54 -18.55 12.00 -11.73
CA ILE A 54 -18.10 10.95 -12.65
C ILE A 54 -18.10 9.58 -11.96
N ASN A 55 -18.21 8.52 -12.75
CA ASN A 55 -18.16 7.13 -12.25
C ASN A 55 -16.89 6.40 -12.67
N PHE A 56 -16.27 6.83 -13.78
CA PHE A 56 -15.13 6.18 -14.40
C PHE A 56 -14.02 7.19 -14.69
N LEU A 57 -12.78 6.74 -14.58
CA LEU A 57 -11.57 7.47 -14.91
C LEU A 57 -10.93 6.85 -16.16
N PRO A 58 -10.39 7.66 -17.09
CA PRO A 58 -9.90 7.15 -18.36
C PRO A 58 -8.71 6.20 -18.17
N VAL A 59 -8.48 5.36 -19.18
CA VAL A 59 -7.27 4.51 -19.25
C VAL A 59 -6.02 5.38 -19.11
N ASP A 60 -5.01 4.84 -18.47
CA ASP A 60 -3.76 5.50 -18.09
C ASP A 60 -3.87 6.58 -17.00
N TYR A 61 -5.08 6.88 -16.50
CA TYR A 61 -5.23 7.80 -15.38
C TYR A 61 -4.57 7.27 -14.10
N GLU A 62 -3.92 8.15 -13.36
CA GLU A 62 -3.24 7.81 -12.11
C GLU A 62 -3.91 8.45 -10.90
N ILE A 63 -4.10 7.65 -9.86
CA ILE A 63 -4.53 8.11 -8.54
C ILE A 63 -3.40 7.90 -7.53
N GLU A 64 -3.30 8.80 -6.56
CA GLU A 64 -2.30 8.70 -5.49
C GLU A 64 -3.00 8.62 -4.13
N TYR A 65 -2.68 7.59 -3.35
CA TYR A 65 -3.11 7.49 -1.96
C TYR A 65 -2.35 8.50 -1.11
N VAL A 66 -3.09 9.20 -0.25
CA VAL A 66 -2.56 10.21 0.67
C VAL A 66 -3.05 9.90 2.08
N CYS A 67 -2.15 9.85 3.04
CA CYS A 67 -2.51 9.57 4.43
C CYS A 67 -2.73 10.86 5.24
N ARG A 68 -3.54 10.74 6.30
CA ARG A 68 -3.82 11.86 7.21
C ARG A 68 -2.85 11.87 8.39
N GLY A 69 -2.28 13.05 8.68
CA GLY A 69 -1.31 13.25 9.76
C GLY A 69 0.02 12.54 9.48
N GLU A 70 0.73 12.14 10.53
CA GLU A 70 2.04 11.47 10.49
C GLU A 70 1.96 9.97 10.14
N ARG A 71 1.15 9.62 9.14
CA ARG A 71 1.02 8.25 8.62
C ARG A 71 1.66 8.16 7.25
N GLU A 72 2.23 7.02 6.90
CA GLU A 72 2.66 6.76 5.51
C GLU A 72 1.83 5.63 4.88
N VAL A 73 1.83 5.62 3.55
CA VAL A 73 1.16 4.59 2.75
C VAL A 73 2.04 3.34 2.71
N VAL A 74 1.48 2.21 3.13
CA VAL A 74 2.05 0.88 2.89
C VAL A 74 1.26 0.19 1.80
N GLY A 75 1.98 -0.39 0.84
CA GLY A 75 1.42 -0.93 -0.40
C GLY A 75 1.55 0.06 -1.57
N PRO A 76 0.82 -0.17 -2.67
CA PRO A 76 0.88 0.68 -3.85
C PRO A 76 0.45 2.11 -3.54
N LYS A 77 1.38 3.06 -3.65
CA LYS A 77 1.09 4.49 -3.41
C LYS A 77 0.33 5.12 -4.59
N VAL A 78 0.65 4.70 -5.80
CA VAL A 78 0.00 5.15 -7.03
C VAL A 78 -0.64 3.94 -7.70
N ARG A 79 -1.86 4.12 -8.21
CA ARG A 79 -2.51 3.14 -9.06
C ARG A 79 -2.82 3.76 -10.40
N LYS A 80 -2.63 2.97 -11.46
CA LYS A 80 -2.91 3.37 -12.83
C LYS A 80 -4.09 2.60 -13.38
N CYS A 81 -4.98 3.27 -14.11
CA CYS A 81 -6.09 2.63 -14.78
C CYS A 81 -5.60 1.90 -16.03
N LEU A 82 -5.91 0.60 -16.15
CA LEU A 82 -5.52 -0.24 -17.28
C LEU A 82 -6.63 -0.32 -18.32
N ALA A 83 -6.26 -0.68 -19.56
CA ALA A 83 -7.19 -0.82 -20.67
C ALA A 83 -8.28 -1.88 -20.45
N ASN A 84 -8.05 -2.84 -19.54
CA ASN A 84 -9.05 -3.83 -19.15
C ASN A 84 -10.08 -3.31 -18.12
N GLY A 85 -10.04 -2.02 -17.75
CA GLY A 85 -10.94 -1.40 -16.78
C GLY A 85 -10.57 -1.66 -15.31
N SER A 86 -9.42 -2.26 -15.04
CA SER A 86 -8.91 -2.51 -13.68
C SER A 86 -7.77 -1.55 -13.31
N TRP A 87 -7.61 -1.31 -12.02
CA TRP A 87 -6.45 -0.60 -11.49
C TRP A 87 -5.24 -1.53 -11.34
N THR A 88 -4.02 -1.00 -11.45
CA THR A 88 -2.81 -1.76 -11.11
C THR A 88 -2.82 -2.20 -9.64
N ASP A 89 -2.15 -3.33 -9.35
CA ASP A 89 -1.84 -3.83 -8.00
C ASP A 89 -3.07 -4.08 -7.10
N MET A 90 -4.22 -4.44 -7.69
CA MET A 90 -5.50 -4.65 -6.96
C MET A 90 -5.46 -5.80 -5.96
N ASP A 91 -4.51 -6.70 -6.10
CA ASP A 91 -4.21 -7.80 -5.19
C ASP A 91 -3.52 -7.35 -3.88
N THR A 92 -2.86 -6.18 -3.89
CA THR A 92 -2.16 -5.65 -2.71
C THR A 92 -2.89 -4.41 -2.16
N PRO A 93 -3.41 -4.43 -0.91
CA PRO A 93 -4.13 -3.28 -0.37
C PRO A 93 -3.20 -2.13 -0.01
N SER A 94 -3.64 -0.89 -0.30
CA SER A 94 -2.98 0.34 0.13
C SER A 94 -3.56 0.77 1.48
N ARG A 95 -2.72 0.86 2.52
CA ARG A 95 -3.13 1.20 3.88
C ARG A 95 -2.35 2.37 4.43
N CYS A 96 -3.02 3.22 5.21
CA CYS A 96 -2.38 4.27 5.97
C CYS A 96 -2.04 3.76 7.35
N VAL A 97 -0.77 3.77 7.70
CA VAL A 97 -0.29 3.26 8.98
C VAL A 97 0.64 4.26 9.64
N ARG A 98 0.63 4.27 10.96
CA ARG A 98 1.62 5.02 11.73
C ARG A 98 2.95 4.28 11.66
N ILE A 99 4.02 5.03 11.45
CA ILE A 99 5.36 4.49 11.27
C ILE A 99 6.24 5.15 12.31
N CYS A 100 7.04 4.36 13.00
CA CYS A 100 7.96 4.90 13.98
C CYS A 100 9.15 5.58 13.32
N SER A 101 9.77 6.52 14.03
CA SER A 101 10.84 7.34 13.49
C SER A 101 12.00 6.50 12.96
N LYS A 102 12.41 6.76 11.72
CA LYS A 102 13.57 6.11 11.06
C LYS A 102 14.88 6.45 11.75
N SER A 103 14.91 7.44 12.65
CA SER A 103 16.11 7.79 13.42
C SER A 103 16.62 6.64 14.30
N TYR A 104 15.77 5.67 14.65
CA TYR A 104 16.15 4.47 15.42
C TYR A 104 16.81 3.39 14.54
N LEU A 105 16.84 3.57 13.22
CA LEU A 105 17.51 2.66 12.27
C LEU A 105 18.99 2.99 12.09
N ILE A 106 19.48 4.05 12.72
CA ILE A 106 20.87 4.51 12.67
C ILE A 106 21.38 4.65 14.09
N LEU A 107 22.51 4.01 14.39
CA LEU A 107 23.21 4.11 15.69
C LEU A 107 24.68 4.46 15.41
N GLU A 108 25.16 5.55 15.98
CA GLU A 108 26.57 5.93 15.88
C GLU A 108 27.42 5.00 16.76
N ASN A 109 28.58 4.58 16.25
CA ASN A 109 29.48 3.61 16.90
C ASN A 109 28.74 2.31 17.28
N GLY A 110 27.86 1.85 16.40
CA GLY A 110 27.07 0.66 16.61
C GLY A 110 26.25 0.24 15.39
N LYS A 111 25.45 -0.80 15.59
CA LYS A 111 24.62 -1.47 14.58
C LYS A 111 23.21 -1.64 15.11
N VAL A 112 22.25 -1.50 14.20
CA VAL A 112 20.83 -1.72 14.45
C VAL A 112 20.38 -2.97 13.71
N PHE A 113 19.65 -3.85 14.41
CA PHE A 113 19.07 -5.06 13.85
C PHE A 113 17.54 -4.92 13.87
N LEU A 114 16.94 -4.64 12.71
CA LEU A 114 15.49 -4.52 12.55
C LEU A 114 14.87 -5.90 12.26
N THR A 115 13.88 -6.28 13.04
CA THR A 115 13.06 -7.48 12.79
C THR A 115 11.95 -7.11 11.79
N GLY A 116 11.90 -7.79 10.63
CA GLY A 116 10.90 -7.53 9.59
C GLY A 116 11.43 -7.03 8.23
N GLY A 117 12.76 -6.95 8.03
CA GLY A 117 13.39 -6.54 6.77
C GLY A 117 13.47 -5.01 6.57
N ASP A 118 13.90 -4.57 5.38
CA ASP A 118 14.07 -3.15 4.99
C ASP A 118 12.76 -2.34 4.88
N LEU A 119 11.65 -2.89 5.40
CA LEU A 119 10.36 -2.23 5.39
C LEU A 119 10.36 -1.06 6.39
N PRO A 120 9.52 -0.03 6.16
CA PRO A 120 9.33 1.03 7.14
C PRO A 120 9.06 0.44 8.54
N ALA A 121 9.49 1.14 9.61
CA ALA A 121 9.28 0.70 10.98
C ALA A 121 7.78 0.74 11.34
N LEU A 122 7.04 -0.25 10.87
CA LEU A 122 5.60 -0.40 11.05
C LEU A 122 5.29 -0.76 12.50
N ASP A 123 4.02 -0.63 12.85
CA ASP A 123 3.51 -1.11 14.12
C ASP A 123 3.89 -2.59 14.36
N GLY A 124 4.43 -2.89 15.54
CA GLY A 124 4.98 -4.20 15.90
C GLY A 124 6.43 -4.45 15.43
N ALA A 125 7.02 -3.57 14.60
CA ALA A 125 8.42 -3.66 14.22
C ALA A 125 9.32 -3.51 15.44
N ARG A 126 10.48 -4.15 15.41
CA ARG A 126 11.39 -4.18 16.54
C ARG A 126 12.83 -3.97 16.12
N VAL A 127 13.51 -3.11 16.86
CA VAL A 127 14.95 -2.88 16.73
C VAL A 127 15.69 -3.41 17.95
N ASP A 128 16.82 -4.08 17.69
CA ASP A 128 17.81 -4.42 18.71
C ASP A 128 19.10 -3.64 18.38
N PHE A 129 19.70 -3.02 19.41
CA PHE A 129 20.87 -2.16 19.31
C PHE A 129 22.12 -2.87 19.82
N ARG A 130 23.25 -2.74 19.12
CA ARG A 130 24.56 -3.21 19.58
C ARG A 130 25.61 -2.18 19.27
N CYS A 131 26.46 -1.84 20.23
CA CYS A 131 27.59 -0.96 19.99
C CYS A 131 28.73 -1.71 19.30
N ASP A 132 29.57 -0.96 18.60
CA ASP A 132 30.85 -1.44 18.08
C ASP A 132 31.81 -1.76 19.25
N PRO A 133 32.89 -2.52 19.01
CA PRO A 133 33.92 -2.75 20.02
C PRO A 133 34.42 -1.44 20.64
N ASP A 134 34.79 -1.48 21.92
CA ASP A 134 35.27 -0.33 22.72
C ASP A 134 34.21 0.72 23.09
N PHE A 135 32.95 0.49 22.71
CA PHE A 135 31.80 1.27 23.13
C PHE A 135 30.82 0.41 23.93
N HIS A 136 30.22 1.00 24.96
CA HIS A 136 29.14 0.38 25.71
C HIS A 136 27.81 1.09 25.42
N LEU A 137 26.72 0.32 25.44
CA LEU A 137 25.39 0.85 25.16
C LEU A 137 24.82 1.52 26.41
N VAL A 138 24.42 2.78 26.27
CA VAL A 138 23.72 3.54 27.30
C VAL A 138 22.25 3.68 26.91
N GLY A 139 21.38 3.01 27.69
CA GLY A 139 19.93 2.98 27.47
C GLY A 139 19.40 1.57 27.18
N GLY A 140 18.20 1.49 26.59
CA GLY A 140 17.58 0.22 26.25
C GLY A 140 18.21 -0.43 25.02
N SER A 141 18.58 -1.71 25.10
CA SER A 141 19.12 -2.50 23.98
C SER A 141 18.08 -2.87 22.92
N ARG A 142 16.82 -2.51 23.14
CA ARG A 142 15.70 -2.92 22.31
C ARG A 142 14.56 -1.93 22.40
N SER A 143 13.93 -1.67 21.27
CA SER A 143 12.70 -0.89 21.19
C SER A 143 11.71 -1.52 20.23
N VAL A 144 10.41 -1.43 20.55
CA VAL A 144 9.30 -1.93 19.74
C VAL A 144 8.48 -0.74 19.27
N CYS A 145 8.13 -0.72 18.00
CA CYS A 145 7.25 0.29 17.43
C CYS A 145 5.80 -0.02 17.84
N SER A 146 5.16 0.93 18.49
CA SER A 146 3.75 0.87 18.89
C SER A 146 3.07 2.21 18.63
N GLN A 147 2.04 2.21 17.80
CA GLN A 147 1.25 3.37 17.39
C GLN A 147 2.10 4.55 16.86
N GLY A 148 3.18 4.25 16.13
CA GLY A 148 4.09 5.27 15.60
C GLY A 148 5.08 5.84 16.61
N GLN A 149 5.17 5.27 17.81
CA GLN A 149 6.16 5.60 18.82
C GLN A 149 7.01 4.40 19.18
N TRP A 150 8.30 4.64 19.37
CA TRP A 150 9.21 3.63 19.88
C TRP A 150 9.01 3.47 21.39
N SER A 151 8.91 2.22 21.87
CA SER A 151 8.59 1.91 23.26
C SER A 151 9.64 2.39 24.27
N THR A 152 10.88 2.56 23.83
CA THR A 152 11.99 3.10 24.64
C THR A 152 12.65 4.27 23.93
N PRO A 153 13.26 5.22 24.66
CA PRO A 153 14.12 6.25 24.08
C PRO A 153 15.28 5.65 23.28
N LYS A 154 15.80 6.43 22.31
CA LYS A 154 16.92 6.01 21.47
C LYS A 154 18.18 5.91 22.32
N PRO A 155 18.88 4.75 22.37
CA PRO A 155 20.13 4.64 23.08
C PRO A 155 21.28 5.30 22.31
N HIS A 156 22.42 5.43 22.96
CA HIS A 156 23.67 5.84 22.32
C HIS A 156 24.82 4.94 22.79
N CYS A 157 25.90 4.94 22.02
CA CYS A 157 27.11 4.21 22.33
C CYS A 157 28.15 5.16 22.92
N GLN A 158 28.60 4.88 24.13
CA GLN A 158 29.61 5.68 24.83
C GLN A 158 30.94 4.93 24.82
N GLY A 159 32.00 5.59 24.34
CA GLY A 159 33.33 5.01 24.33
C GLY A 159 33.92 4.92 25.74
N GLU A 160 34.67 3.86 26.02
CA GLU A 160 35.53 3.85 27.21
C GLU A 160 36.66 4.87 27.01
N GLY A 161 36.75 5.85 27.91
CA GLY A 161 37.65 7.00 27.81
C GLY A 161 39.13 6.70 27.98
N ASN A 162 39.66 5.73 27.24
CA ASN A 162 41.07 5.33 27.27
C ASN A 162 41.86 5.88 26.07
N SER A 163 41.23 6.63 25.16
CA SER A 163 41.90 7.18 23.97
C SER A 163 42.58 8.54 24.20
N CYS A 164 42.44 9.17 25.38
CA CYS A 164 43.12 10.42 25.71
C CYS A 164 44.30 10.27 26.69
N LEU A 165 44.65 9.04 27.10
CA LEU A 165 45.70 8.81 28.11
C LEU A 165 47.06 8.38 27.53
N SER A 166 47.24 8.32 26.20
CA SER A 166 48.52 7.90 25.59
C SER A 166 49.15 8.87 24.60
N SER A 167 48.65 10.11 24.46
CA SER A 167 49.23 11.10 23.54
C SER A 167 49.30 12.51 24.15
N CYS A 168 49.90 12.61 25.34
CA CYS A 168 50.53 13.84 25.79
C CYS A 168 51.90 13.44 26.34
N SER A 169 52.92 13.53 25.49
CA SER A 169 54.35 13.37 25.83
C SER A 169 55.11 14.52 25.21
#